data_AF-A0A0H3ZNU7-F1
#
_entry.id   AF-A0A0H3ZNU7-F1
#
_cell.length_a   1.000
_cell.length_b   1.000
_cell.length_c   1.000
_cell.angle_alpha   90.00
_cell.angle_beta   90.00
_cell.angle_gamma   90.00
#
_symmetry.space_group_name_H-M   'P 1'
#
loop_
_entity.id
_entity.type
_entity.pdbx_description
1 polymer ?
#
loop_
_entity_poly.entity_id
_entity_poly.type
_entity_poly.pdbx_seq_one_letter_code
_entity_poly.pdbx_strand_id
1 'polypeptide(L)'
;MFDAEVNELPMEYKVKDLLQSHPGLKARKIAAKLHLERHEVNSFLYANPSTYIKNDAHEWSLCQPSFSSMDVTFPKCSWLASEDFEEVLKHYPCLWDKEISAIKLTFLGCNFLLDALGKLLALVNQLTYVNKSVLLDFSACVQSFSYLCRVGFFELIDKKLKLPLR
;
A
#
# COMPACT_ATOMS: atom_id res chain seq x y z
N MET A 1 25.38 -7.29 10.24
CA MET A 1 25.85 -7.54 8.87
C MET A 1 24.70 -8.29 8.21
N PHE A 2 23.79 -7.56 7.59
CA PHE A 2 22.69 -8.13 6.84
C PHE A 2 22.92 -7.70 5.39
N ASP A 3 23.01 -8.70 4.53
CA ASP A 3 23.23 -8.51 3.11
C ASP A 3 22.12 -7.64 2.53
N ALA A 4 22.52 -6.65 1.74
CA ALA A 4 21.60 -5.80 0.99
C ALA A 4 20.97 -6.64 -0.13
N GLU A 5 19.90 -7.36 0.19
CA GLU A 5 19.01 -7.89 -0.84
C GLU A 5 18.42 -6.71 -1.61
N VAL A 6 18.55 -6.79 -2.94
CA VAL A 6 18.01 -5.82 -3.89
C VAL A 6 16.49 -5.81 -3.74
N ASN A 7 15.97 -4.79 -3.03
CA ASN A 7 14.54 -4.63 -2.76
C ASN A 7 13.73 -4.54 -4.05
N GLU A 8 13.09 -5.64 -4.44
CA GLU A 8 12.16 -5.68 -5.57
C GLU A 8 10.79 -5.11 -5.19
N LEU A 9 10.31 -4.14 -5.97
CA LEU A 9 8.94 -3.65 -5.86
C LEU A 9 7.92 -4.80 -6.05
N PRO A 10 6.77 -4.78 -5.34
CA PRO A 10 5.73 -5.79 -5.49
C PRO A 10 5.27 -5.94 -6.96
N MET A 11 4.96 -7.18 -7.38
CA MET A 11 4.54 -7.50 -8.75
C MET A 11 3.39 -6.62 -9.23
N GLU A 12 2.41 -6.34 -8.36
CA GLU A 12 1.28 -5.47 -8.66
C GLU A 12 1.72 -4.09 -9.14
N TYR A 13 2.66 -3.47 -8.43
CA TYR A 13 3.17 -2.16 -8.77
C TYR A 13 3.89 -2.17 -10.11
N LYS A 14 4.78 -3.16 -10.31
CA LYS A 14 5.57 -3.32 -11.54
C LYS A 14 4.69 -3.51 -12.78
N VAL A 15 3.68 -4.38 -12.70
CA VAL A 15 2.74 -4.66 -13.81
C VAL A 15 1.89 -3.46 -14.13
N LYS A 16 1.40 -2.77 -13.09
CA LYS A 16 0.56 -1.60 -13.23
C LYS A 16 1.29 -0.42 -13.86
N ASP A 17 2.45 -0.05 -13.33
CA ASP A 17 3.28 1.05 -13.84
C ASP A 17 3.62 0.85 -15.32
N LEU A 18 3.95 -0.40 -15.68
CA LEU A 18 4.23 -0.75 -17.07
C LEU A 18 3.01 -0.57 -17.99
N LEU A 19 1.84 -1.03 -17.56
CA LEU A 19 0.60 -0.94 -18.35
C LEU A 19 0.01 0.48 -18.37
N GLN A 20 0.33 1.31 -17.38
CA GLN A 20 0.01 2.73 -17.37
C GLN A 20 0.81 3.48 -18.44
N SER A 21 2.11 3.19 -18.54
CA SER A 21 3.00 3.79 -19.54
C SER A 21 2.82 3.19 -20.95
N HIS A 22 2.43 1.91 -21.03
CA HIS A 22 2.31 1.15 -22.27
C HIS A 22 1.04 0.27 -22.24
N PRO A 23 -0.16 0.84 -22.46
CA PRO A 23 -1.38 0.05 -22.58
C PRO A 23 -1.31 -0.86 -23.82
N GLY A 24 -2.07 -1.96 -23.79
CA GLY A 24 -2.14 -2.90 -24.91
C GLY A 24 -0.96 -3.89 -25.00
N LEU A 25 -0.32 -4.24 -23.88
CA LEU A 25 0.74 -5.25 -23.89
C LEU A 25 0.21 -6.67 -23.71
N LYS A 26 0.74 -7.61 -24.50
CA LYS A 26 0.54 -9.05 -24.25
C LYS A 26 1.29 -9.48 -23.00
N ALA A 27 0.74 -10.42 -22.22
CA ALA A 27 1.37 -10.92 -20.99
C ALA A 27 2.84 -11.37 -21.17
N ARG A 28 3.18 -11.94 -22.34
CA ARG A 28 4.57 -12.29 -22.67
C ARG A 28 5.51 -11.08 -22.71
N LYS A 29 5.05 -9.94 -23.24
CA LYS A 29 5.85 -8.71 -23.28
C LYS A 29 5.98 -8.07 -21.90
N ILE A 30 4.93 -8.16 -21.08
CA ILE A 30 4.95 -7.71 -19.68
C ILE A 30 5.98 -8.51 -18.89
N ALA A 31 5.89 -9.84 -18.93
CA ALA A 31 6.83 -10.76 -18.31
C ALA A 31 8.29 -10.47 -18.72
N ALA A 32 8.55 -10.30 -20.02
CA ALA A 32 9.89 -9.97 -20.52
C ALA A 32 10.42 -8.63 -20.01
N LYS A 33 9.57 -7.59 -19.92
CA LYS A 33 9.97 -6.26 -19.44
C LYS A 33 10.20 -6.22 -17.92
N LEU A 34 9.50 -7.07 -17.16
CA LEU A 34 9.57 -7.10 -15.70
C LEU A 34 10.48 -8.21 -15.16
N HIS A 35 11.11 -8.99 -16.05
CA HIS A 35 11.91 -10.16 -15.69
C HIS A 35 11.14 -11.19 -14.84
N LEU A 36 9.85 -11.35 -15.12
CA LEU A 36 8.93 -12.29 -14.45
C LEU A 36 8.55 -13.44 -15.36
N GLU A 37 8.04 -14.53 -14.80
CA GLU A 37 7.53 -15.64 -15.60
C GLU A 37 6.16 -15.31 -16.19
N ARG A 38 5.94 -15.73 -17.45
CA ARG A 38 4.67 -15.45 -18.16
C ARG A 38 3.47 -16.02 -17.40
N HIS A 39 3.64 -17.18 -16.77
CA HIS A 39 2.56 -17.84 -16.05
C HIS A 39 2.15 -17.04 -14.79
N GLU A 40 3.11 -16.46 -14.07
CA GLU A 40 2.87 -15.63 -12.89
C GLU A 40 2.12 -14.35 -13.28
N VAL A 41 2.60 -13.67 -14.32
CA VAL A 41 1.96 -12.45 -14.84
C VAL A 41 0.53 -12.74 -15.31
N ASN A 42 0.31 -13.84 -16.04
CA ASN A 42 -1.04 -14.22 -16.45
C ASN A 42 -1.93 -14.53 -15.25
N SER A 43 -1.47 -15.34 -14.31
CA SER A 43 -2.22 -15.69 -13.10
C SER A 43 -2.64 -14.43 -12.35
N PHE A 44 -1.69 -13.51 -12.15
CA PHE A 44 -1.91 -12.23 -11.51
C PHE A 44 -2.94 -11.35 -12.25
N LEU A 45 -2.81 -11.19 -13.57
CA LEU A 45 -3.73 -10.36 -14.37
C LEU A 45 -5.16 -10.91 -14.34
N TYR A 46 -5.33 -12.23 -14.45
CA TYR A 46 -6.63 -12.88 -14.38
C TYR A 46 -7.26 -12.85 -12.97
N ALA A 47 -6.45 -12.84 -11.92
CA ALA A 47 -6.93 -12.72 -10.54
C ALA A 47 -7.46 -11.31 -10.20
N ASN A 48 -7.18 -10.30 -11.04
CA ASN A 48 -7.48 -8.88 -10.78
C ASN A 48 -8.34 -8.23 -11.89
N PRO A 49 -9.53 -8.76 -12.22
CA PRO A 49 -10.36 -8.30 -13.34
C PRO A 49 -10.98 -6.91 -13.13
N SER A 50 -11.01 -6.41 -11.89
CA SER A 50 -11.43 -5.03 -11.58
C SER A 50 -10.40 -3.99 -12.05
N THR A 51 -9.13 -4.39 -12.15
CA THR A 51 -8.00 -3.49 -12.44
C THR A 51 -7.50 -3.64 -13.87
N TYR A 52 -7.48 -4.88 -14.39
CA TYR A 52 -6.93 -5.20 -15.71
C TYR A 52 -8.00 -5.76 -16.63
N ILE A 53 -8.01 -5.27 -17.87
CA ILE A 53 -8.88 -5.76 -18.94
C ILE A 53 -8.05 -6.35 -20.07
N LYS A 54 -8.53 -7.46 -20.60
CA LYS A 54 -7.95 -8.13 -21.77
C LYS A 54 -8.87 -7.92 -22.98
N ASN A 55 -8.33 -7.45 -24.09
CA ASN A 55 -9.05 -7.34 -25.35
C ASN A 55 -8.99 -8.65 -26.17
N ASP A 56 -9.72 -8.69 -27.28
CA ASP A 56 -9.75 -9.85 -28.19
C ASP A 56 -8.39 -10.15 -28.84
N ALA A 57 -7.49 -9.17 -28.92
CA ALA A 57 -6.12 -9.34 -29.41
C ALA A 57 -5.16 -9.96 -28.36
N HIS A 58 -5.69 -10.36 -27.20
CA HIS A 58 -4.94 -10.86 -26.03
C HIS A 58 -3.98 -9.84 -25.42
N GLU A 59 -4.31 -8.56 -25.53
CA GLU A 59 -3.56 -7.46 -24.97
C GLU A 59 -4.24 -6.96 -23.70
N TRP A 60 -3.41 -6.61 -22.72
CA TRP A 60 -3.84 -6.14 -21.42
C TRP A 60 -3.70 -4.63 -21.33
N SER A 61 -4.68 -4.00 -20.70
CA SER A 61 -4.69 -2.58 -20.35
C SER A 61 -5.32 -2.40 -18.97
N LEU A 62 -5.17 -1.22 -18.38
CA LEU A 62 -5.91 -0.85 -17.18
C LEU A 62 -7.37 -0.53 -17.54
N CYS A 63 -8.32 -0.95 -16.69
CA CYS A 63 -9.75 -0.72 -16.92
C CYS A 63 -10.14 0.77 -17.02
N GLN A 64 -9.39 1.66 -16.35
CA GLN A 64 -9.46 3.13 -16.34
C GLN A 64 -8.08 3.67 -15.92
N PRO A 65 -7.81 5.00 -15.80
CA PRO A 65 -6.76 5.49 -14.91
C PRO A 65 -7.12 5.07 -13.47
N SER A 66 -6.88 3.80 -13.18
CA SER A 66 -7.18 3.18 -11.91
C SER A 66 -6.11 3.70 -10.97
N PHE A 67 -6.47 4.64 -10.12
CA PHE A 67 -5.62 5.00 -9.00
C PHE A 67 -5.30 3.74 -8.17
N SER A 68 -4.05 3.57 -7.74
CA SER A 68 -3.64 2.43 -6.93
C SER A 68 -4.13 2.58 -5.52
N SER A 69 -4.67 1.49 -4.99
CA SER A 69 -4.59 1.21 -3.56
C SER A 69 -3.20 0.67 -3.24
N MET A 70 -2.65 1.06 -2.10
CA MET A 70 -1.43 0.51 -1.55
C MET A 70 -1.68 -0.01 -0.14
N ASP A 71 -1.35 -1.28 0.09
CA ASP A 71 -1.48 -1.91 1.38
C ASP A 71 -0.11 -1.99 2.05
N VAL A 72 0.03 -1.27 3.16
CA VAL A 72 1.21 -1.27 4.03
C VAL A 72 0.86 -2.08 5.26
N THR A 73 1.59 -3.17 5.49
CA THR A 73 1.34 -4.05 6.63
C THR A 73 2.47 -3.95 7.63
N PHE A 74 2.14 -3.55 8.85
CA PHE A 74 3.06 -3.53 9.97
C PHE A 74 3.04 -4.91 10.66
N PRO A 75 4.21 -5.56 10.81
CA PRO A 75 4.28 -6.90 11.36
C PRO A 75 3.87 -6.92 12.83
N LYS A 76 3.50 -8.11 13.31
CA LYS A 76 3.18 -8.33 14.72
C LYS A 76 4.41 -8.04 15.58
N CYS A 77 4.25 -7.19 16.59
CA CYS A 77 5.29 -6.85 17.56
C CYS A 77 4.65 -6.48 18.91
N SER A 78 5.40 -6.57 20.00
CA SER A 78 4.87 -6.19 21.33
C SER A 78 4.64 -4.68 21.43
N TRP A 79 5.60 -3.90 20.95
CA TRP A 79 5.60 -2.46 20.91
C TRP A 79 6.18 -2.00 19.57
N LEU A 80 5.43 -1.18 18.85
CA LEU A 80 5.87 -0.52 17.63
C LEU A 80 6.55 0.78 18.02
N ALA A 81 7.85 0.88 17.72
CA ALA A 81 8.65 2.07 17.93
C ALA A 81 8.80 2.88 16.64
N SER A 82 9.38 4.06 16.80
CA SER A 82 9.74 4.97 15.70
C SER A 82 10.60 4.29 14.62
N GLU A 83 11.55 3.43 15.02
CA GLU A 83 12.48 2.73 14.14
C GLU A 83 11.76 1.64 13.33
N ASP A 84 10.89 0.86 13.97
CA ASP A 84 10.09 -0.18 13.30
C ASP A 84 9.18 0.43 12.24
N PHE A 85 8.59 1.58 12.55
CA PHE A 85 7.71 2.30 11.64
C PHE A 85 8.46 2.75 10.37
N GLU A 86 9.64 3.35 10.54
CA GLU A 86 10.50 3.73 9.42
C GLU A 86 10.97 2.53 8.62
N GLU A 87 11.34 1.44 9.30
CA GLU A 87 11.80 0.23 8.62
C GLU A 87 10.72 -0.33 7.69
N VAL A 88 9.46 -0.36 8.12
CA VAL A 88 8.34 -0.72 7.24
C VAL A 88 8.21 0.28 6.08
N LEU A 89 8.18 1.58 6.35
CA LEU A 89 7.97 2.60 5.31
C LEU A 89 9.07 2.65 4.24
N LYS A 90 10.31 2.28 4.56
CA LYS A 90 11.41 2.18 3.59
C LYS A 90 11.07 1.25 2.42
N HIS A 91 10.22 0.26 2.64
CA HIS A 91 9.77 -0.68 1.61
C HIS A 91 8.72 -0.09 0.66
N TYR A 92 8.20 1.11 0.97
CA TYR A 92 7.14 1.78 0.21
C TYR A 92 7.52 3.23 -0.16
N PRO A 93 8.64 3.44 -0.89
CA PRO A 93 9.08 4.79 -1.26
C PRO A 93 8.07 5.54 -2.15
N CYS A 94 7.24 4.79 -2.87
CA CYS A 94 6.22 5.29 -3.79
C CYS A 94 4.93 5.77 -3.12
N LEU A 95 4.82 5.77 -1.78
CA LEU A 95 3.61 6.22 -1.07
C LEU A 95 3.10 7.62 -1.51
N TRP A 96 4.00 8.48 -1.97
CA TRP A 96 3.70 9.83 -2.44
C TRP A 96 3.38 9.93 -3.93
N ASP A 97 3.54 8.85 -4.70
CA ASP A 97 3.35 8.84 -6.14
C ASP A 97 1.91 9.21 -6.51
N LYS A 98 1.74 9.97 -7.59
CA LYS A 98 0.44 10.57 -7.96
C LYS A 98 -0.58 9.49 -8.36
N GLU A 99 -0.07 8.36 -8.78
CA GLU A 99 -0.76 7.16 -9.20
C GLU A 99 -1.47 6.47 -8.04
N ILE A 100 -0.98 6.65 -6.80
CA ILE A 100 -1.57 6.06 -5.59
C ILE A 100 -2.58 7.04 -5.00
N SER A 101 -3.87 6.71 -5.07
CA SER A 101 -4.91 7.54 -4.43
C SER A 101 -5.39 6.99 -3.10
N ALA A 102 -5.16 5.72 -2.82
CA ALA A 102 -5.68 5.07 -1.62
C ALA A 102 -4.55 4.29 -0.92
N ILE A 103 -4.48 4.40 0.40
CA ILE A 103 -3.44 3.74 1.20
C ILE A 103 -4.11 3.10 2.40
N LYS A 104 -3.89 1.81 2.61
CA LYS A 104 -4.31 1.09 3.81
C LYS A 104 -3.10 0.76 4.67
N LEU A 105 -3.11 1.23 5.91
CA LEU A 105 -2.12 0.88 6.93
C LEU A 105 -2.73 -0.19 7.85
N THR A 106 -2.19 -1.40 7.84
CA THR A 106 -2.70 -2.54 8.62
C THR A 106 -1.73 -2.90 9.73
N PHE A 107 -2.22 -3.02 10.96
CA PHE A 107 -1.40 -3.35 12.14
C PHE A 107 -1.75 -4.74 12.67
N LEU A 108 -0.77 -5.65 12.71
CA LEU A 108 -0.99 -7.08 13.05
C LEU A 108 -0.78 -7.42 14.53
N GLY A 109 -1.40 -6.67 15.44
CA GLY A 109 -1.40 -6.96 16.88
C GLY A 109 -0.19 -6.41 17.64
N CYS A 110 -0.11 -5.08 17.73
CA CYS A 110 0.95 -4.35 18.44
C CYS A 110 0.41 -3.20 19.29
N ASN A 111 1.14 -2.87 20.37
CA ASN A 111 0.99 -1.60 21.07
C ASN A 111 1.86 -0.52 20.43
N PHE A 112 1.56 0.74 20.68
CA PHE A 112 2.28 1.86 20.06
C PHE A 112 3.02 2.65 21.13
N LEU A 113 4.32 2.88 20.91
CA LEU A 113 5.05 3.90 21.66
C LEU A 113 4.65 5.29 21.15
N LEU A 114 4.83 6.31 22.00
CA LEU A 114 4.37 7.67 21.72
C LEU A 114 5.05 8.29 20.47
N ASP A 115 6.31 7.97 20.27
CA ASP A 115 7.11 8.36 19.10
C ASP A 115 6.57 7.75 17.79
N ALA A 116 6.20 6.47 17.80
CA ALA A 116 5.54 5.80 16.67
C ALA A 116 4.18 6.44 16.36
N LEU A 117 3.40 6.81 17.38
CA LEU A 117 2.14 7.54 17.21
C LEU A 117 2.36 8.93 16.58
N GLY A 118 3.41 9.64 16.99
CA GLY A 118 3.79 10.91 16.37
C GLY A 118 4.06 10.77 14.87
N LYS A 119 4.77 9.71 14.47
CA LYS A 119 5.03 9.40 13.05
C LYS A 119 3.77 9.00 12.29
N LEU A 120 2.94 8.13 12.87
CA LEU A 120 1.67 7.74 12.27
C LEU A 120 0.78 8.98 12.03
N LEU A 121 0.66 9.85 13.03
CA LEU A 121 -0.11 11.09 12.93
C LEU A 121 0.44 11.99 11.81
N ALA A 122 1.75 12.23 11.79
CA ALA A 122 2.39 13.05 10.78
C ALA A 122 2.18 12.49 9.37
N LEU A 123 2.39 11.19 9.17
CA LEU A 123 2.22 10.50 7.89
C LEU A 123 0.78 10.62 7.39
N VAL A 124 -0.20 10.28 8.23
CA VAL A 124 -1.62 10.27 7.83
C VAL A 124 -2.07 11.67 7.45
N ASN A 125 -1.65 12.70 8.19
CA ASN A 125 -1.97 14.09 7.88
C ASN A 125 -1.30 14.55 6.58
N GLN A 126 -0.03 14.17 6.34
CA GLN A 126 0.67 14.50 5.09
C GLN A 126 0.02 13.84 3.87
N LEU A 127 -0.35 12.55 3.97
CA LEU A 127 -1.02 11.83 2.88
C LEU A 127 -2.42 12.40 2.59
N THR A 128 -3.17 12.74 3.64
CA THR A 128 -4.49 13.37 3.51
C THR A 128 -4.39 14.77 2.90
N TYR A 129 -3.36 15.53 3.25
CA TYR A 129 -3.08 16.86 2.68
C TYR A 129 -2.86 16.80 1.16
N VAL A 130 -2.22 15.75 0.65
CA VAL A 130 -2.05 15.51 -0.80
C VAL A 130 -3.24 14.77 -1.44
N ASN A 131 -4.40 14.78 -0.79
CA ASN A 131 -5.66 14.18 -1.23
C ASN A 131 -5.65 12.66 -1.44
N LYS A 132 -4.79 11.93 -0.72
CA LYS A 132 -4.84 10.47 -0.67
C LYS A 132 -5.88 10.02 0.36
N SER A 133 -6.67 9.02 -0.01
CA SER A 133 -7.61 8.35 0.88
C SER A 133 -6.85 7.36 1.76
N VAL A 134 -6.62 7.69 3.03
CA VAL A 134 -5.93 6.80 3.96
C VAL A 134 -6.93 6.00 4.80
N LEU A 135 -6.65 4.72 4.99
CA LEU A 135 -7.43 3.74 5.73
C LEU A 135 -6.54 3.16 6.84
N LEU A 136 -6.95 3.25 8.11
CA LEU A 136 -6.22 2.65 9.22
C LEU A 136 -6.94 1.41 9.70
N ASP A 137 -6.31 0.24 9.57
CA ASP A 137 -6.84 -1.05 9.96
C ASP A 137 -6.17 -1.54 11.25
N PHE A 138 -6.94 -1.44 12.35
CA PHE A 138 -6.57 -1.90 13.68
C PHE A 138 -7.35 -3.18 14.07
N SER A 139 -7.92 -3.92 13.12
CA SER A 139 -8.77 -5.09 13.39
C SER A 139 -8.05 -6.14 14.24
N ALA A 140 -6.73 -6.28 14.10
CA ALA A 140 -5.89 -7.16 14.91
C ALA A 140 -5.31 -6.49 16.20
N CYS A 141 -5.58 -5.20 16.44
CA CYS A 141 -5.05 -4.37 17.54
C CYS A 141 -6.15 -3.72 18.40
N VAL A 142 -7.23 -4.44 18.75
CA VAL A 142 -8.43 -3.86 19.40
C VAL A 142 -8.13 -3.10 20.70
N GLN A 143 -7.21 -3.60 21.52
CA GLN A 143 -6.82 -2.96 22.78
C GLN A 143 -6.12 -1.62 22.53
N SER A 144 -5.20 -1.60 21.56
CA SER A 144 -4.44 -0.42 21.19
C SER A 144 -5.34 0.61 20.52
N PHE A 145 -6.28 0.19 19.67
CA PHE A 145 -7.33 1.07 19.13
C PHE A 145 -8.14 1.75 20.25
N SER A 146 -8.59 0.97 21.23
CA SER A 146 -9.34 1.49 22.38
C SER A 146 -8.51 2.48 23.22
N TYR A 147 -7.20 2.25 23.36
CA TYR A 147 -6.29 3.22 23.97
C TYR A 147 -6.21 4.52 23.15
N LEU A 148 -6.05 4.44 21.82
CA LEU A 148 -5.98 5.59 20.92
C LEU A 148 -7.25 6.45 20.96
N CYS A 149 -8.42 5.83 21.07
CA CYS A 149 -9.68 6.56 21.29
C CYS A 149 -9.65 7.35 22.61
N ARG A 150 -9.19 6.74 23.71
CA ARG A 150 -9.17 7.38 25.03
C ARG A 150 -8.21 8.56 25.14
N VAL A 151 -7.09 8.50 24.43
CA VAL A 151 -6.09 9.59 24.43
C VAL A 151 -6.37 10.65 23.37
N GLY A 152 -7.51 10.58 22.66
CA GLY A 152 -7.90 11.57 21.65
C GLY A 152 -7.04 11.55 20.39
N PHE A 153 -6.34 10.45 20.09
CA PHE A 153 -5.44 10.38 18.93
C PHE A 153 -6.15 10.72 17.62
N PHE A 154 -7.35 10.17 17.41
CA PHE A 154 -8.14 10.38 16.20
C PHE A 154 -8.70 11.80 16.06
N GLU A 155 -8.74 12.57 17.15
CA GLU A 155 -9.15 13.99 17.13
C GLU A 155 -8.05 14.89 16.54
N LEU A 156 -6.80 14.42 16.54
CA LEU A 156 -5.64 15.12 15.98
C LEU A 156 -5.45 14.87 14.48
N ILE A 157 -6.18 13.90 13.91
CA ILE A 157 -6.08 13.56 12.49
C ILE A 157 -6.92 14.53 11.66
N ASP A 158 -6.45 14.88 10.46
CA ASP A 158 -7.18 15.71 9.50
C ASP A 158 -8.59 15.12 9.25
N LYS A 159 -9.61 15.98 9.38
CA LYS A 159 -11.04 15.60 9.27
C LYS A 159 -11.43 15.08 7.89
N LYS A 160 -10.60 15.29 6.86
CA LYS A 160 -10.79 14.71 5.52
C LYS A 160 -10.48 13.22 5.49
N LEU A 161 -9.82 12.67 6.52
CA LEU A 161 -9.55 11.24 6.61
C LEU A 161 -10.86 10.46 6.68
N LYS A 162 -11.02 9.49 5.78
CA LYS A 162 -12.08 8.48 5.88
C LYS A 162 -11.61 7.38 6.84
N LEU A 163 -11.90 7.55 8.13
CA LEU A 163 -11.72 6.49 9.11
C LEU A 163 -12.69 5.33 8.78
N PRO A 164 -12.22 4.10 8.54
CA PRO A 164 -13.11 2.96 8.68
C PRO A 164 -13.26 2.62 10.16
N LEU A 165 -14.49 2.26 10.53
CA LEU A 165 -14.75 1.59 11.80
C LEU A 165 -14.66 0.07 11.55
N ARG A 166 -13.58 -0.52 12.09
CA ARG A 166 -13.30 -1.95 12.38
C ARG A 166 -12.09 -2.54 11.68
#